data_AF-A0A2N0SYA8-F1
#
_entry.id   AF-A0A2N0SYA8-F1
#
_cell.length_a   1.000
_cell.length_b   1.000
_cell.length_c   1.000
_cell.angle_alpha   90.00
_cell.angle_beta   90.00
_cell.angle_gamma   90.00
#
_symmetry.space_group_name_H-M   'P 1'
#
loop_
_entity.id
_entity.type
_entity.pdbx_description
1 polymer ?
#
loop_
_entity_poly.entity_id
_entity_poly.type
_entity_poly.pdbx_seq_one_letter_code
_entity_poly.pdbx_strand_id
1 'polypeptide(L)'
;MPRPDPDAAPLWAWARWVDSKGRAHTRPDRRYPGFRNQYDGLELLHLRVDESRVLCTDFDQYHCIINHWPCAPLDANTWPPAEYDRWLDEHWDDPAEVKAIQYRANAIVGPKRLPDRWIQACVWTITPHDVVDIRPACGKPDTMVSHG
;
A
#
# COMPACT_ATOMS: atom_id res chain seq x y z
N MET A 1 -15.21 13.64 5.82
CA MET A 1 -15.10 13.47 4.36
C MET A 1 -16.48 13.13 3.83
N PRO A 2 -16.99 13.83 2.80
CA PRO A 2 -18.20 13.38 2.10
C PRO A 2 -17.96 11.96 1.56
N ARG A 3 -19.02 11.15 1.52
CA ARG A 3 -18.95 9.81 0.95
C ARG A 3 -18.54 9.95 -0.54
N PRO A 4 -17.63 9.11 -1.05
CA PRO A 4 -17.33 9.09 -2.48
C PRO A 4 -18.61 8.90 -3.28
N ASP A 5 -18.63 9.40 -4.52
CA ASP A 5 -19.64 9.08 -5.50
C ASP A 5 -19.88 7.55 -5.51
N PRO A 6 -21.13 7.05 -5.47
CA PRO A 6 -21.41 5.62 -5.49
C PRO A 6 -20.81 4.89 -6.70
N ASP A 7 -20.55 5.59 -7.80
CA ASP A 7 -19.91 5.05 -9.01
C ASP A 7 -18.38 5.25 -9.02
N ALA A 8 -17.80 5.90 -7.99
CA ALA A 8 -16.36 6.03 -7.89
C ALA A 8 -15.69 4.70 -7.54
N ALA A 9 -14.60 4.39 -8.25
CA ALA A 9 -13.69 3.33 -7.89
C ALA A 9 -12.54 3.88 -7.02
N PRO A 10 -12.13 3.18 -5.94
CA PRO A 10 -10.96 3.58 -5.19
C PRO A 10 -9.71 3.41 -6.05
N LEU A 11 -8.81 4.38 -5.98
CA LEU A 11 -7.53 4.32 -6.67
C LEU A 11 -6.46 3.89 -5.67
N TRP A 12 -5.81 2.76 -5.99
CA TRP A 12 -4.73 2.20 -5.20
C TRP A 12 -3.39 2.71 -5.71
N ALA A 13 -2.57 3.20 -4.79
CA ALA A 13 -1.24 3.71 -5.07
C ALA A 13 -0.22 3.16 -4.07
N TRP A 14 1.04 3.13 -4.47
CA TRP A 14 2.14 2.85 -3.54
C TRP A 14 2.52 4.14 -2.82
N ALA A 15 2.42 4.17 -1.48
CA ALA A 15 2.84 5.33 -0.70
C ALA A 15 4.31 5.22 -0.27
N ARG A 16 4.71 4.02 0.15
CA ARG A 16 6.05 3.70 0.64
C ARG A 16 6.32 2.20 0.50
N TRP A 17 7.57 1.81 0.37
CA TRP A 17 8.01 0.44 0.57
C TRP A 17 9.41 0.42 1.20
N VAL A 18 9.82 -0.72 1.72
CA VAL A 18 11.15 -0.92 2.29
C VAL A 18 11.92 -1.96 1.50
N ASP A 19 13.17 -1.63 1.16
CA ASP A 19 14.06 -2.53 0.42
C ASP A 19 14.66 -3.62 1.32
N SER A 20 15.35 -4.58 0.72
CA SER A 20 16.01 -5.68 1.44
C SER A 20 17.11 -5.23 2.40
N LYS A 21 17.48 -3.95 2.40
CA LYS A 21 18.45 -3.33 3.32
C LYS A 21 17.76 -2.48 4.40
N GLY A 22 16.44 -2.53 4.52
CA GLY A 22 15.68 -1.78 5.52
C GLY A 22 15.49 -0.30 5.21
N ARG A 23 15.73 0.15 3.97
CA ARG A 23 15.58 1.56 3.59
C ARG A 23 14.19 1.84 3.05
N ALA A 24 13.55 2.88 3.58
CA ALA A 24 12.26 3.36 3.09
C ALA A 24 12.39 4.15 1.78
N HIS A 25 11.51 3.86 0.84
CA HIS A 25 11.45 4.48 -0.48
C HIS A 25 10.01 4.87 -0.81
N THR A 26 9.83 6.03 -1.44
CA THR A 26 8.53 6.50 -1.96
C THR A 26 8.39 6.27 -3.47
N ARG A 27 9.43 5.74 -4.11
CA ARG A 27 9.45 5.38 -5.53
C ARG A 27 9.76 3.89 -5.65
N PRO A 28 9.00 3.10 -6.43
CA PRO A 28 9.31 1.69 -6.64
C PRO A 28 10.70 1.51 -7.28
N ASP A 29 11.54 0.62 -6.74
CA ASP A 29 12.80 0.27 -7.40
C ASP A 29 12.50 -0.65 -8.59
N ARG A 30 12.61 -0.10 -9.80
CA ARG A 30 12.33 -0.81 -11.05
C ARG A 30 13.26 -2.01 -11.31
N ARG A 31 14.34 -2.15 -10.53
CA ARG A 31 15.24 -3.31 -10.58
C ARG A 31 14.80 -4.42 -9.63
N TYR A 32 13.93 -4.12 -8.66
CA TYR A 32 13.39 -5.10 -7.72
C TYR A 32 12.54 -6.13 -8.50
N PRO A 33 12.72 -7.44 -8.30
CA PRO A 33 11.97 -8.47 -9.02
C PRO A 33 10.44 -8.32 -8.92
N GLY A 34 9.93 -7.79 -7.81
CA GLY A 34 8.49 -7.53 -7.64
C GLY A 34 7.94 -6.35 -8.47
N PHE A 35 8.79 -5.53 -9.10
CA PHE A 35 8.37 -4.43 -9.97
C PHE A 35 8.88 -4.56 -11.40
N ARG A 36 9.96 -5.31 -11.62
CA ARG A 36 10.59 -5.46 -12.92
C ARG A 36 9.64 -6.11 -13.92
N ASN A 37 9.43 -5.44 -15.06
CA ASN A 37 8.60 -5.89 -16.19
C ASN A 37 7.12 -6.15 -15.88
N GLN A 38 6.64 -5.90 -14.65
CA GLN A 38 5.24 -6.11 -14.29
C GLN A 38 4.29 -5.07 -14.90
N TYR A 39 4.83 -3.93 -15.33
CA TYR A 39 4.06 -2.77 -15.76
C TYR A 39 4.54 -2.25 -17.12
N ASP A 40 5.08 -3.12 -17.97
CA ASP A 40 5.52 -2.75 -19.32
C ASP A 40 4.35 -2.17 -20.13
N GLY A 41 4.59 -1.05 -20.81
CA GLY A 41 3.57 -0.35 -21.61
C GLY A 41 2.58 0.51 -20.80
N LEU A 42 2.73 0.62 -19.48
CA LEU A 42 1.92 1.49 -18.63
C LEU A 42 2.66 2.78 -18.25
N GLU A 43 1.88 3.79 -17.84
CA GLU A 43 2.39 5.05 -17.29
C GLU A 43 2.40 5.01 -15.76
N LEU A 44 3.48 5.52 -15.17
CA LEU A 44 3.63 5.75 -13.74
C LEU A 44 3.24 7.19 -13.42
N LEU A 45 2.11 7.35 -12.72
CA LEU A 45 1.68 8.64 -12.18
C LEU A 45 2.29 8.84 -10.80
N HIS A 46 3.00 9.96 -10.63
CA HIS A 46 3.45 10.40 -9.31
C HIS A 46 2.49 11.42 -8.74
N LEU A 47 2.02 11.15 -7.53
CA LEU A 47 1.01 11.96 -6.87
C LEU A 47 1.59 12.65 -5.63
N ARG A 48 1.12 13.87 -5.37
CA ARG A 48 1.25 14.57 -4.09
C ARG A 48 -0.15 14.89 -3.61
N VAL A 49 -0.67 14.04 -2.73
CA VAL A 49 -2.01 14.16 -2.15
C VAL A 49 -1.91 14.51 -0.68
N ASP A 50 -2.83 15.34 -0.20
CA ASP A 50 -2.96 15.67 1.22
C ASP A 50 -3.25 14.42 2.06
N GLU A 51 -2.55 14.26 3.18
CA GLU A 51 -2.65 13.09 4.06
C GLU A 51 -4.09 12.81 4.51
N SER A 52 -4.89 13.86 4.71
CA SER A 52 -6.29 13.70 5.14
C SER A 52 -7.15 12.97 4.11
N ARG A 53 -6.78 13.02 2.83
CA ARG A 53 -7.49 12.40 1.69
C ARG A 53 -7.05 10.96 1.42
N VAL A 54 -6.08 10.44 2.16
CA VAL A 54 -5.48 9.13 1.92
C VAL A 54 -5.83 8.19 3.06
N LEU A 55 -6.37 7.03 2.72
CA LEU A 55 -6.39 5.88 3.63
C LEU A 55 -5.16 5.04 3.32
N CYS A 56 -4.24 4.91 4.28
CA CYS A 56 -3.11 4.03 4.11
C CYS A 56 -3.40 2.67 4.75
N THR A 57 -2.92 1.61 4.11
CA THR A 57 -2.92 0.25 4.65
C THR A 57 -1.55 -0.35 4.52
N ASP A 58 -1.20 -1.17 5.50
CA ASP A 58 -0.11 -2.13 5.37
C ASP A 58 -0.49 -3.15 4.30
N PHE A 59 0.42 -3.42 3.35
CA PHE A 59 0.16 -4.34 2.24
C PHE A 59 -0.17 -5.75 2.75
N ASP A 60 0.61 -6.24 3.73
CA ASP A 60 0.44 -7.59 4.27
C ASP A 60 -0.89 -7.71 5.04
N GLN A 61 -1.26 -6.70 5.83
CA GLN A 61 -2.55 -6.69 6.53
C GLN A 61 -3.74 -6.61 5.59
N TYR A 62 -3.61 -5.93 4.44
CA TYR A 62 -4.68 -5.90 3.43
C TYR A 62 -4.93 -7.29 2.82
N HIS A 63 -3.87 -8.10 2.67
CA HIS A 63 -4.02 -9.49 2.25
C HIS A 63 -4.84 -10.32 3.23
N CYS A 64 -4.79 -10.04 4.54
CA CYS A 64 -5.65 -10.71 5.50
C CYS A 64 -7.14 -10.46 5.22
N ILE A 65 -7.51 -9.23 4.86
CA ILE A 65 -8.89 -8.86 4.53
C ILE A 65 -9.39 -9.65 3.33
N ILE A 66 -8.61 -9.69 2.24
CA ILE A 66 -9.01 -10.37 0.99
C ILE A 66 -9.21 -11.87 1.21
N ASN A 67 -8.38 -12.49 2.05
CA ASN A 67 -8.42 -13.93 2.28
C ASN A 67 -9.28 -14.34 3.48
N HIS A 68 -9.94 -13.39 4.14
CA HIS A 68 -10.72 -13.61 5.35
C HIS A 68 -9.91 -14.23 6.52
N TRP A 69 -8.63 -13.87 6.60
CA TRP A 69 -7.70 -14.31 7.62
C TRP A 69 -7.66 -13.36 8.82
N PRO A 70 -7.21 -13.82 9.99
CA PRO A 70 -6.97 -12.94 11.13
C PRO A 70 -5.99 -11.82 10.77
N CYS A 71 -6.23 -10.64 11.31
CA CYS A 71 -5.41 -9.45 11.06
C CYS A 71 -4.71 -9.06 12.36
N ALA A 72 -3.46 -9.51 12.52
CA ALA A 72 -2.71 -9.33 13.75
C ALA A 72 -2.45 -7.85 14.07
N PRO A 73 -2.25 -7.49 15.35
CA PRO A 73 -1.83 -6.15 15.74
C PRO A 73 -0.59 -5.64 14.97
N LEU A 74 -0.51 -4.33 14.75
CA LEU A 74 0.55 -3.72 13.93
C LEU A 74 1.97 -3.93 14.50
N ASP A 75 2.08 -4.09 15.81
CA ASP A 75 3.31 -4.36 16.56
C ASP A 75 3.63 -5.86 16.67
N ALA A 76 2.83 -6.73 16.08
CA ALA A 76 3.02 -8.19 16.14
C ALA A 76 4.35 -8.66 15.52
N ASN A 77 4.98 -7.82 14.69
CA ASN A 77 6.34 -8.07 14.18
C ASN A 77 7.43 -8.00 15.27
N THR A 78 7.12 -7.46 16.45
CA THR A 78 8.03 -7.41 17.61
C THR A 78 7.85 -8.60 18.55
N TRP A 79 6.82 -9.43 18.33
CA TRP A 79 6.52 -10.57 19.20
C TRP A 79 7.48 -11.74 18.92
N PRO A 80 7.76 -12.59 19.92
CA PRO A 80 8.39 -13.87 19.69
C PRO A 80 7.57 -14.72 18.71
N PRO A 81 8.19 -15.53 17.83
CA PRO A 81 7.46 -16.35 16.85
C PRO A 81 6.36 -17.24 17.47
N ALA A 82 6.66 -17.89 18.61
CA ALA A 82 5.69 -18.74 19.30
C ALA A 82 4.46 -17.98 19.84
N GLU A 83 4.60 -16.69 20.14
CA GLU A 83 3.48 -15.84 20.56
C GLU A 83 2.61 -15.47 19.37
N TYR A 84 3.22 -15.18 18.23
CA TYR A 84 2.51 -14.91 16.98
C TYR A 84 1.73 -16.14 16.51
N ASP A 85 2.36 -17.32 16.53
CA ASP A 85 1.73 -18.58 16.14
C ASP A 85 0.52 -18.90 17.03
N ARG A 86 0.67 -18.77 18.36
CA ARG A 86 -0.44 -18.96 19.29
C ARG A 86 -1.59 -17.99 19.03
N TRP A 87 -1.28 -16.72 18.77
CA TRP A 87 -2.31 -15.72 18.45
C TRP A 87 -3.05 -16.10 17.16
N LEU A 88 -2.34 -16.57 16.13
CA LEU A 88 -2.97 -17.04 14.90
C LEU A 88 -3.89 -18.23 15.16
N ASP A 89 -3.44 -19.23 15.92
CA ASP A 89 -4.25 -20.41 16.26
C ASP A 89 -5.53 -20.03 17.02
N GLU A 90 -5.45 -19.09 17.95
CA GLU A 90 -6.59 -18.62 18.75
C GLU A 90 -7.62 -17.85 17.91
N HIS A 91 -7.17 -17.12 16.88
CA HIS A 91 -8.01 -16.21 16.10
C HIS A 91 -8.38 -16.73 14.71
N TRP A 92 -7.83 -17.86 14.25
CA TRP A 92 -8.02 -18.39 12.90
C TRP A 92 -9.50 -18.55 12.52
N ASP A 93 -10.26 -19.15 13.43
CA ASP A 93 -11.68 -19.47 13.27
C ASP A 93 -12.62 -18.39 13.85
N ASP A 94 -12.09 -17.20 14.16
CA ASP A 94 -12.90 -16.10 14.65
C ASP A 94 -14.06 -15.78 13.68
N PRO A 95 -15.26 -15.46 14.20
CA PRO A 95 -16.38 -15.01 13.40
C PRO A 95 -16.04 -13.76 12.57
N ALA A 96 -16.79 -13.57 11.47
CA ALA A 96 -16.58 -12.45 10.57
C ALA A 96 -16.70 -11.09 11.28
N GLU A 97 -17.59 -10.94 12.26
CA GLU A 97 -17.70 -9.72 13.06
C GLU A 97 -16.43 -9.42 13.88
N VAL A 98 -15.77 -10.44 14.41
CA VAL A 98 -14.52 -10.28 15.19
C VAL A 98 -13.39 -9.90 14.25
N LYS A 99 -13.25 -10.61 13.12
CA LYS A 99 -12.27 -10.26 12.08
C LYS A 99 -12.49 -8.85 11.53
N ALA A 100 -13.74 -8.40 11.38
CA ALA A 100 -14.04 -7.03 10.96
C ALA A 100 -13.53 -5.97 11.96
N ILE A 101 -13.52 -6.26 13.26
CA ILE A 101 -12.91 -5.40 14.28
C ILE A 101 -11.39 -5.36 14.10
N GLN A 102 -10.76 -6.52 13.90
CA GLN A 102 -9.32 -6.63 13.63
C GLN A 102 -8.92 -5.82 12.39
N TYR A 103 -9.64 -5.95 11.27
CA TYR A 103 -9.35 -5.21 10.03
C TYR A 103 -9.37 -3.69 10.21
N ARG A 104 -10.38 -3.19 10.93
CA ARG A 104 -10.50 -1.74 11.22
C ARG A 104 -9.39 -1.24 12.13
N ALA A 105 -8.92 -2.07 13.05
CA ALA A 105 -7.89 -1.70 14.01
C ALA A 105 -6.47 -1.76 13.40
N ASN A 106 -6.23 -2.73 12.50
CA ASN A 106 -4.88 -3.17 12.15
C ASN A 106 -4.54 -3.02 10.66
N ALA A 107 -5.52 -2.99 9.75
CA ALA A 107 -5.27 -2.77 8.32
C ALA A 107 -5.55 -1.31 7.91
N ILE A 108 -6.63 -0.71 8.41
CA ILE A 108 -7.06 0.64 8.00
C ILE A 108 -6.63 1.64 9.07
N VAL A 109 -5.41 2.19 8.95
CA VAL A 109 -4.86 3.11 9.96
C VAL A 109 -4.30 4.39 9.36
N GLY A 110 -4.27 5.44 10.17
CA GLY A 110 -3.65 6.71 9.78
C GLY A 110 -2.15 6.53 9.46
N PRO A 111 -1.58 7.30 8.52
CA PRO A 111 -0.23 7.07 8.00
C PRO A 111 0.87 7.04 9.07
N LYS A 112 0.73 7.85 10.13
CA LYS A 112 1.68 7.89 11.25
C LYS A 112 1.75 6.61 12.09
N ARG A 113 0.72 5.77 12.03
CA ARG A 113 0.66 4.51 12.79
C ARG A 113 1.15 3.32 11.97
N LEU A 114 1.38 3.49 10.68
CA LEU A 114 1.81 2.40 9.84
C LEU A 114 3.30 2.11 10.05
N PRO A 115 3.67 0.83 10.11
CA PRO A 115 5.07 0.42 10.12
C PRO A 115 5.77 0.90 8.86
N ASP A 116 7.09 1.13 8.98
CA ASP A 116 7.97 1.39 7.84
C ASP A 116 8.14 0.11 7.01
N ARG A 117 7.09 -0.29 6.28
CA ARG A 117 7.11 -1.38 5.31
C ARG A 117 6.32 -1.00 4.07
N TRP A 118 5.80 -1.98 3.34
CA TRP A 118 5.01 -1.76 2.14
C TRP A 118 3.66 -1.15 2.52
N ILE A 119 3.46 0.11 2.14
CA ILE A 119 2.25 0.88 2.41
C ILE A 119 1.54 1.15 1.10
N GLN A 120 0.29 0.69 1.01
CA GLN A 120 -0.64 1.11 -0.02
C GLN A 120 -1.44 2.31 0.47
N ALA A 121 -1.66 3.26 -0.44
CA ALA A 121 -2.58 4.36 -0.30
C ALA A 121 -3.84 4.06 -1.12
N CYS A 122 -5.00 4.30 -0.52
CA CYS A 122 -6.28 4.32 -1.18
C CYS A 122 -6.78 5.77 -1.20
N VAL A 123 -7.06 6.28 -2.40
CA VAL A 123 -7.61 7.63 -2.63
C VAL A 123 -8.87 7.54 -3.47
N TRP A 124 -9.85 8.39 -3.15
CA TRP A 124 -11.14 8.42 -3.86
C TRP A 124 -11.23 9.50 -4.94
N THR A 125 -10.32 10.46 -4.94
CA THR A 125 -10.31 11.56 -5.91
C THR A 125 -8.89 12.02 -6.15
N ILE A 126 -8.51 12.13 -7.43
CA ILE A 126 -7.28 12.77 -7.89
C ILE A 126 -7.69 13.96 -8.76
N THR A 127 -7.05 15.10 -8.56
CA THR A 127 -7.19 16.30 -9.38
C THR A 127 -5.90 16.53 -10.18
N PRO A 128 -5.92 17.31 -11.27
CA PRO A 128 -4.70 17.64 -12.01
C PRO A 128 -3.59 18.24 -11.14
N HIS A 129 -3.93 18.98 -10.08
CA HIS A 129 -2.97 19.56 -9.14
C HIS A 129 -2.26 18.53 -8.25
N ASP A 130 -2.85 17.35 -8.07
CA ASP A 130 -2.23 16.27 -7.30
C ASP A 130 -1.13 15.57 -8.13
N VAL A 131 -1.10 15.72 -9.45
CA VAL A 131 -0.14 15.04 -10.35
C VAL A 131 1.15 15.83 -10.44
N VAL A 132 2.25 15.24 -9.96
CA VAL A 132 3.58 15.85 -9.96
C VAL A 132 4.36 15.52 -11.23
N ASP A 133 4.18 14.30 -11.74
CA ASP A 133 4.96 13.74 -12.85
C ASP A 133 4.22 12.53 -13.45
N ILE A 134 4.36 12.32 -14.75
CA ILE A 134 3.83 11.17 -15.50
C ILE A 134 4.96 10.68 -16.39
N ARG A 135 5.28 9.39 -16.31
CA ARG A 135 6.40 8.81 -17.07
C ARG A 135 6.19 7.32 -17.34
N PRO A 136 6.83 6.76 -18.37
CA PRO A 136 6.74 5.33 -18.64
C PRO A 136 7.18 4.48 -17.43
N ALA A 137 6.35 3.50 -17.05
CA ALA A 137 6.60 2.61 -15.92
C ALA A 137 7.83 1.71 -16.19
N CYS A 138 8.05 1.33 -17.45
CA CYS A 138 9.22 0.59 -17.91
C CYS A 138 9.78 1.16 -19.22
N GLY A 139 11.10 1.00 -19.44
CA GLY A 139 11.87 1.65 -20.52
C GLY A 139 13.09 2.40 -19.98
N LYS A 140 14.24 2.31 -20.67
CA LYS A 140 15.35 3.26 -20.46
C LYS A 140 14.77 4.67 -20.63
N PRO A 141 15.28 5.70 -19.93
CA PRO A 141 14.92 7.07 -20.29
C PRO A 141 15.16 7.17 -21.79
N ASP A 142 14.13 7.59 -22.53
CA ASP A 142 14.35 7.99 -23.91
C ASP A 142 15.55 8.92 -23.85
N THR A 143 16.62 8.53 -24.54
CA THR A 143 17.62 9.49 -24.97
C THR A 143 16.82 10.55 -25.68
N MET A 144 16.54 11.66 -24.98
CA MET A 144 16.20 12.92 -25.61
C MET A 144 17.37 13.21 -26.54
N VAL A 145 17.26 12.74 -27.79
CA VAL A 145 18.06 13.27 -28.87
C VAL A 145 17.49 14.66 -29.07
N SER A 146 18.15 15.62 -28.43
CA SER A 146 17.97 17.03 -28.70
C SER A 146 18.13 17.25 -30.20
N HIS A 147 17.24 18.04 -30.77
CA HIS A 147 17.27 18.48 -32.15
C HIS A 147 18.63 19.10 -32.54
N GLY A 148 19.03 18.79 -33.77
CA GLY A 148 20.04 19.47 -34.58
C GLY A 148 19.77 19.15 -36.04
#